data_AF-A0A350T6J9-F1
#
_entry.id   AF-A0A350T6J9-F1
#
_cell.length_a   1.000
_cell.length_b   1.000
_cell.length_c   1.000
_cell.angle_alpha   90.00
_cell.angle_beta   90.00
_cell.angle_gamma   90.00
#
_symmetry.space_group_name_H-M   'P 1'
#
loop_
_entity.id
_entity.type
_entity.pdbx_description
1 polymer ?
#
loop_
_entity_poly.entity_id
_entity_poly.type
_entity_poly.pdbx_seq_one_letter_code
_entity_poly.pdbx_strand_id
1 'polypeptide(L)' 'VRLHVATGSIDVRLPDGIGIELHGSTGLGRVAVSGLAAGRGGWRRDAPAGAPVMRLDVSTAVGSIVIEANP' A
#
# COMPACT_ATOMS: atom_id res chain seq x y z
N VAL A 1 -5.11 -6.70 5.52
CA VAL A 1 -4.06 -7.58 4.98
C VAL A 1 -2.72 -7.13 5.51
N ARG A 2 -1.83 -8.07 5.88
CA ARG A 2 -0.47 -7.75 6.30
C ARG A 2 0.52 -8.61 5.52
N LEU A 3 1.53 -7.98 4.94
CA LEU A 3 2.60 -8.61 4.19
C LEU A 3 3.94 -8.20 4.78
N HIS A 4 4.81 -9.16 5.02
CA HIS A 4 6.17 -8.92 5.49
C HIS A 4 7.13 -9.88 4.79
N VAL A 5 8.24 -9.34 4.29
CA VAL A 5 9.35 -10.13 3.76
C VAL A 5 10.66 -9.64 4.36
N ALA A 6 11.59 -10.55 4.65
CA ALA A 6 12.90 -10.18 5.17
C ALA A 6 13.74 -9.49 4.09
N THR A 7 13.81 -10.09 2.91
CA THR A 7 14.51 -9.53 1.75
C THR A 7 13.72 -9.75 0.48
N GLY A 8 13.86 -8.84 -0.48
CA GLY A 8 13.23 -8.94 -1.79
C GLY A 8 12.13 -7.92 -2.03
N SER A 9 11.32 -8.17 -3.06
CA SER A 9 10.35 -7.21 -3.57
C SER A 9 8.90 -7.64 -3.25
N ILE A 10 8.07 -6.66 -2.92
CA ILE A 10 6.62 -6.82 -2.80
C ILE A 10 5.96 -5.92 -3.84
N ASP A 11 5.21 -6.52 -4.75
CA ASP A 11 4.41 -5.80 -5.74
C ASP A 11 2.92 -6.06 -5.46
N VAL A 12 2.14 -5.00 -5.23
CA VAL A 12 0.70 -5.10 -4.94
C VAL A 12 -0.09 -4.25 -5.93
N ARG A 13 -1.10 -4.89 -6.55
CA ARG A 13 -2.15 -4.20 -7.31
C ARG A 13 -3.41 -4.14 -6.47
N LEU A 14 -3.94 -2.93 -6.31
CA LEU A 14 -5.10 -2.69 -5.46
C LEU A 14 -6.39 -2.75 -6.30
N PRO A 15 -7.47 -3.34 -5.76
CA PRO A 15 -8.76 -3.38 -6.46
C PRO A 15 -9.42 -2.00 -6.45
N ASP A 16 -10.33 -1.73 -7.39
CA ASP A 16 -11.11 -0.49 -7.45
C ASP A 16 -12.45 -0.58 -6.72
N GLY A 17 -13.13 0.56 -6.60
CA GLY A 17 -14.47 0.64 -5.98
C GLY A 17 -14.51 0.47 -4.46
N ILE A 18 -13.35 0.33 -3.81
CA ILE A 18 -13.22 0.23 -2.35
C ILE A 18 -12.30 1.30 -1.79
N GLY A 19 -12.51 1.66 -0.53
CA GLY A 19 -11.57 2.48 0.22
C GLY A 19 -10.28 1.72 0.52
N ILE A 20 -9.16 2.45 0.58
CA ILE A 20 -7.83 1.90 0.88
C ILE A 20 -7.21 2.71 2.00
N GLU A 21 -6.68 2.02 3.00
CA GLU A 21 -5.70 2.53 3.95
C GLU A 21 -4.42 1.69 3.83
N LEU A 22 -3.34 2.30 3.36
CA LEU A 22 -2.06 1.64 3.13
C LEU A 22 -1.00 2.22 4.08
N HIS A 23 -0.29 1.34 4.77
CA HIS A 23 0.98 1.66 5.39
C HIS A 23 2.09 0.78 4.80
N GLY A 24 3.16 1.41 4.35
CA GLY A 24 4.27 0.77 3.64
C GLY A 24 5.61 1.23 4.23
N SER A 25 6.49 0.30 4.59
CA SER A 25 7.81 0.64 5.14
C SER A 25 8.93 -0.26 4.63
N THR A 26 10.13 0.31 4.51
CA THR A 26 11.35 -0.48 4.26
C THR A 26 12.42 -0.09 5.27
N GLY A 27 13.23 -1.05 5.71
CA GLY A 27 14.46 -0.74 6.44
C GLY A 27 15.50 -0.10 5.50
N LEU A 28 15.89 -0.83 4.46
CA LEU A 28 16.78 -0.38 3.39
C LEU A 28 16.14 -0.63 2.02
N GLY A 29 15.89 0.44 1.26
CA GLY A 29 15.30 0.34 -0.06
C GLY A 29 14.27 1.43 -0.34
N ARG A 30 13.22 1.11 -1.10
CA ARG A 30 12.22 2.09 -1.55
C ARG A 30 10.79 1.60 -1.44
N VAL A 31 9.88 2.53 -1.12
CA VAL A 31 8.44 2.36 -1.34
C VAL A 31 8.04 3.28 -2.48
N ALA A 32 7.45 2.72 -3.53
CA ALA A 32 6.83 3.46 -4.63
C ALA A 32 5.32 3.20 -4.60
N VAL A 33 4.52 4.25 -4.53
CA VAL A 33 3.06 4.16 -4.51
C VAL A 33 2.49 5.07 -5.58
N SER A 34 1.63 4.52 -6.44
CA SER A 34 0.88 5.26 -7.46
C SER A 34 -0.62 5.22 -7.17
N GLY A 35 -1.31 6.31 -7.57
CA GLY A 35 -2.77 6.53 -7.48
C GLY A 35 -3.43 6.37 -6.11
N LEU A 36 -2.66 6.54 -5.04
CA LEU A 36 -3.18 6.80 -3.70
C LEU A 36 -2.74 8.19 -3.22
N ALA A 37 -3.59 8.85 -2.44
CA ALA A 37 -3.24 10.11 -1.80
C ALA A 37 -2.31 9.84 -0.61
N ALA A 38 -1.14 10.48 -0.59
CA ALA A 38 -0.22 10.44 0.55
C ALA A 38 -0.79 11.26 1.72
N GLY A 39 -0.63 10.75 2.94
CA GLY A 39 -1.12 11.40 4.16
C GLY A 39 -0.25 11.10 5.37
N ARG A 40 -0.70 11.55 6.55
CA ARG A 40 0.03 11.33 7.80
C ARG A 40 -0.06 9.84 8.18
N GLY A 41 1.05 9.11 8.01
CA GLY A 41 1.14 7.70 8.39
C GLY A 41 0.91 6.70 7.24
N GLY A 42 0.86 7.14 5.98
CA GLY A 42 0.75 6.22 4.84
C GLY A 42 0.06 6.84 3.63
N TRP A 43 -0.64 6.01 2.87
CA TRP A 43 -1.40 6.41 1.70
C TRP A 43 -2.85 5.94 1.82
N ARG A 44 -3.76 6.64 1.17
CA ARG A 44 -5.18 6.31 1.23
C ARG A 44 -5.92 6.60 -0.07
N ARG A 45 -7.07 5.94 -0.21
CA ARG A 45 -8.13 6.28 -1.14
C ARG A 45 -9.45 6.22 -0.38
N ASP A 46 -10.24 7.28 -0.46
CA ASP A 46 -11.51 7.33 0.23
C ASP A 46 -12.50 6.32 -0.36
N ALA A 47 -13.32 5.71 0.51
CA ALA A 47 -14.34 4.76 0.07
C ALA A 47 -15.54 5.51 -0.52
N PRO A 48 -16.10 5.03 -1.64
CA PRO A 48 -17.46 5.39 -2.02
C PRO A 48 -18.44 5.10 -0.87
N ALA A 49 -19.55 5.84 -0.80
CA ALA A 49 -20.55 5.65 0.24
C ALA A 49 -21.07 4.19 0.26
N GLY A 50 -20.95 3.52 1.41
CA GLY A 50 -21.34 2.13 1.57
C GLY A 50 -20.33 1.09 1.06
N ALA A 51 -19.22 1.51 0.46
CA ALA A 51 -18.16 0.60 0.04
C ALA A 51 -17.27 0.18 1.21
N PRO A 52 -16.74 -1.05 1.20
CA PRO A 52 -15.80 -1.50 2.22
C PRO A 52 -14.45 -0.76 2.14
N VAL A 53 -13.71 -0.79 3.24
CA VAL A 53 -12.33 -0.27 3.32
C VAL A 53 -11.36 -1.43 3.53
N MET A 54 -10.35 -1.54 2.67
CA MET A 54 -9.24 -2.46 2.88
C MET A 54 -8.08 -1.73 3.58
N ARG A 55 -7.64 -2.30 4.70
CA ARG A 55 -6.40 -1.89 5.38
C ARG A 55 -5.26 -2.81 4.99
N LEU A 56 -4.16 -2.24 4.52
CA LEU A 56 -2.99 -2.96 4.01
C LEU A 56 -1.72 -2.45 4.70
N ASP A 57 -1.06 -3.33 5.46
CA ASP A 57 0.26 -3.11 6.03
C ASP A 57 1.30 -3.90 5.23
N VAL A 58 2.30 -3.24 4.67
CA VAL A 58 3.36 -3.87 3.86
C VAL A 58 4.72 -3.46 4.38
N SER A 59 5.62 -4.43 4.57
CA SER A 59 6.98 -4.12 4.99
C SER A 59 8.03 -5.06 4.41
N THR A 60 9.23 -4.52 4.18
CA THR A 60 10.42 -5.30 3.82
C THR A 60 11.63 -4.83 4.63
N ALA A 61 12.51 -5.71 5.10
CA ALA A 61 13.72 -5.26 5.80
C ALA A 61 14.74 -4.70 4.79
N VAL A 62 14.98 -5.42 3.69
CA VAL A 62 15.81 -4.95 2.57
C VAL A 62 15.15 -5.27 1.22
N GLY A 63 14.82 -4.25 0.44
CA GLY A 63 14.28 -4.43 -0.91
C GLY A 63 13.27 -3.35 -1.31
N SER A 64 12.34 -3.69 -2.20
CA SER A 64 11.42 -2.70 -2.77
C SER A 64 9.96 -3.07 -2.51
N ILE A 65 9.15 -2.05 -2.26
CA ILE A 65 7.69 -2.17 -2.27
C ILE A 65 7.17 -1.31 -3.42
N VAL A 66 6.36 -1.89 -4.30
CA VAL A 66 5.63 -1.17 -5.34
C VAL A 66 4.14 -1.42 -5.12
N ILE A 67 3.39 -0.33 -4.97
CA ILE A 67 1.94 -0.38 -4.84
C ILE A 67 1.34 0.40 -6.02
N GLU A 68 0.50 -0.29 -6.77
CA GLU A 68 -0.26 0.30 -7.87
C GLU A 68 -1.74 0.30 -7.48
N ALA A 69 -2.24 1.48 -7.12
CA ALA A 69 -3.64 1.82 -7.32
C ALA A 69 -3.67 2.67 -8.59
N ASN A 70 -4.21 2.19 -9.70
CA ASN A 70 -4.22 2.99 -10.91
C ASN A 70 -5.43 2.61 -11.75
N PRO A 71 -5.99 3.57 -12.50
CA PRO A 71 -6.62 4.81 -12.00
C PRO A 71 -8.15 4.78 -12.13
#